data_AF-A0A1H7WGN6-F1
#
_entry.id   AF-A0A1H7WGN6-F1
#
_cell.length_a   1.000
_cell.length_b   1.000
_cell.length_c   1.000
_cell.angle_alpha   90.00
_cell.angle_beta   90.00
_cell.angle_gamma   90.00
#
_symmetry.space_group_name_H-M   'P 1'
#
loop_
_entity.id
_entity.type
_entity.pdbx_description
1 polymer ?
#
loop_
_entity_poly.entity_id
_entity_poly.type
_entity_poly.pdbx_seq_one_letter_code
_entity_poly.pdbx_strand_id
1 'polypeptide(L)'
;MVRKEAFSKESLKKILKDLFGLIEYDQWMNGFSDEEYDKYLEEDDDVIINALSDRYVDAMYPKINKCCEEYIPDMEGHIADMELSGTELFYCPAIKVYDDVEAYYYDSGMELWDINEVYLLADGDVVLVQSIKIEIGNFELVYRNERATLKNREDFYFDEVSLFENLEAIGEGTVMEENE
;
A
#
# COMPACT_ATOMS: atom_id res chain seq x y z
N MET A 1 -11.80 14.93 10.20
CA MET A 1 -10.44 14.79 10.75
C MET A 1 -10.42 13.54 11.60
N VAL A 2 -9.86 12.45 11.10
CA VAL A 2 -9.68 11.23 11.89
C VAL A 2 -8.34 11.35 12.63
N ARG A 3 -8.38 11.33 13.96
CA ARG A 3 -7.19 11.35 14.85
C ARG A 3 -7.46 10.51 16.10
N LYS A 4 -6.65 9.47 16.30
CA LYS A 4 -5.50 9.35 17.24
C LYS A 4 -4.93 7.95 17.10
N GLU A 5 -5.79 6.97 16.84
CA GLU A 5 -5.47 5.56 16.63
C GLU A 5 -6.42 5.04 15.54
N ALA A 6 -6.24 5.50 14.29
CA ALA A 6 -7.09 5.07 13.16
C ALA A 6 -7.06 3.54 12.99
N PHE A 7 -5.90 2.97 13.26
CA PHE A 7 -5.70 1.53 13.38
C PHE A 7 -5.52 1.18 14.86
N SER A 8 -6.11 0.07 15.28
CA SER A 8 -5.68 -0.66 16.47
C SER A 8 -4.63 -1.71 16.06
N LYS A 9 -3.75 -2.14 16.98
CA LYS A 9 -2.82 -3.24 16.68
C LYS A 9 -3.54 -4.50 16.20
N GLU A 10 -4.67 -4.82 16.83
CA GLU A 10 -5.47 -5.99 16.48
C GLU A 10 -6.12 -5.87 15.10
N SER A 11 -6.66 -4.69 14.76
CA SER A 11 -7.24 -4.46 13.44
C SER A 11 -6.16 -4.48 12.36
N LEU A 12 -5.02 -3.81 12.56
CA LEU A 12 -3.89 -3.86 11.64
C LEU A 12 -3.39 -5.30 11.45
N LYS A 13 -3.29 -6.09 12.53
CA LYS A 13 -2.91 -7.51 12.45
C LYS A 13 -3.89 -8.28 11.59
N LYS A 14 -5.18 -8.07 11.78
CA LYS A 14 -6.21 -8.74 10.99
C LYS A 14 -6.10 -8.38 9.51
N ILE A 15 -5.97 -7.09 9.20
CA ILE A 15 -5.83 -6.59 7.82
C ILE A 15 -4.58 -7.18 7.17
N LEU A 16 -3.45 -7.24 7.87
CA LEU A 16 -2.23 -7.85 7.33
C LEU A 16 -2.36 -9.37 7.12
N LYS A 17 -3.08 -10.09 7.98
CA LYS A 17 -3.41 -11.50 7.72
C LYS A 17 -4.28 -11.65 6.48
N ASP A 18 -5.27 -10.78 6.33
CA ASP A 18 -6.16 -10.78 5.18
C ASP A 18 -5.34 -10.50 3.91
N LEU A 19 -4.45 -9.50 3.93
CA LEU A 19 -3.47 -9.23 2.87
C LEU A 19 -2.62 -10.46 2.56
N PHE A 20 -1.92 -11.02 3.54
CA PHE A 20 -1.03 -12.17 3.32
C PHE A 20 -1.78 -13.43 2.89
N GLY A 21 -3.05 -13.61 3.27
CA GLY A 21 -3.90 -14.70 2.77
C GLY A 21 -4.14 -14.65 1.26
N LEU A 22 -4.01 -13.47 0.64
CA LEU A 22 -4.14 -13.25 -0.80
C LEU A 22 -2.87 -13.61 -1.59
N ILE A 23 -1.77 -13.88 -0.90
CA ILE A 23 -0.43 -14.03 -1.47
C ILE A 23 -0.06 -15.53 -1.55
N GLU A 24 0.77 -15.91 -2.51
CA GLU A 24 1.27 -17.29 -2.60
C GLU A 24 2.41 -17.58 -1.61
N TYR A 25 2.61 -18.87 -1.30
CA TYR A 25 3.59 -19.32 -0.31
C TYR A 25 5.02 -18.86 -0.63
N ASP A 26 5.44 -19.01 -1.89
CA ASP A 26 6.81 -18.66 -2.32
C ASP A 26 7.09 -17.17 -2.07
N GLN A 27 6.06 -16.33 -2.16
CA GLN A 27 6.16 -14.89 -1.97
C GLN A 27 6.25 -14.53 -0.48
N TRP A 28 5.52 -15.23 0.41
CA TRP A 28 5.64 -15.03 1.87
C TRP A 28 7.08 -15.16 2.37
N MET A 29 7.84 -16.06 1.75
CA MET A 29 9.21 -16.32 2.17
C MET A 29 10.12 -15.11 1.98
N ASN A 30 9.80 -14.18 1.06
CA ASN A 30 10.54 -12.92 0.90
C ASN A 30 10.38 -11.97 2.10
N GLY A 31 9.35 -12.16 2.94
CA GLY A 31 9.19 -11.43 4.21
C GLY A 31 10.05 -11.95 5.37
N PHE A 32 10.93 -12.93 5.10
CA PHE A 32 11.84 -13.51 6.07
C PHE A 32 13.30 -13.38 5.59
N SER A 33 14.22 -13.28 6.55
CA SER A 33 15.65 -13.37 6.23
C SER A 33 16.04 -14.79 5.83
N ASP A 34 17.16 -14.94 5.11
CA ASP A 34 17.72 -16.24 4.74
C ASP A 34 17.91 -17.18 5.95
N GLU A 35 18.21 -16.64 7.14
CA GLU A 35 18.37 -17.41 8.38
C GLU A 35 17.03 -17.91 8.96
N GLU A 36 15.93 -17.23 8.63
CA GLU A 36 14.57 -17.59 9.05
C GLU A 36 13.86 -18.48 8.04
N TYR A 37 14.30 -18.48 6.78
CA TYR A 37 13.72 -19.28 5.70
C TYR A 37 13.58 -20.75 6.09
N ASP A 38 14.67 -21.37 6.56
CA ASP A 38 14.70 -22.79 6.95
C ASP A 38 13.71 -23.12 8.09
N LYS A 39 13.37 -22.14 8.94
CA LYS A 39 12.45 -22.33 10.06
C LYS A 39 11.01 -22.47 9.60
N TYR A 40 10.62 -21.76 8.54
CA TYR A 40 9.22 -21.69 8.09
C TYR A 40 8.92 -22.58 6.89
N LEU A 41 9.95 -23.24 6.32
CA LEU A 41 9.83 -24.08 5.12
C LEU A 41 8.80 -25.22 5.22
N GLU A 42 8.63 -25.78 6.42
CA GLU A 42 7.74 -26.93 6.69
C GLU A 42 6.55 -26.57 7.59
N GLU A 43 6.34 -25.28 7.87
CA GLU A 43 5.25 -24.81 8.74
C GLU A 43 3.94 -24.65 7.95
N ASP A 44 2.81 -24.73 8.65
CA ASP A 44 1.49 -24.50 8.06
C ASP A 44 1.32 -23.03 7.64
N ASP A 45 0.60 -22.77 6.54
CA ASP A 45 0.27 -21.42 6.03
C ASP A 45 -0.19 -20.46 7.14
N ASP A 46 -1.09 -20.92 8.02
CA ASP A 46 -1.60 -20.13 9.13
C ASP A 46 -0.49 -19.69 10.11
N VAL A 47 0.51 -20.54 10.35
CA VAL A 47 1.64 -20.23 11.23
C VAL A 47 2.50 -19.14 10.61
N ILE A 48 2.79 -19.27 9.31
CA ILE A 48 3.62 -18.34 8.54
C ILE A 48 2.95 -16.97 8.45
N ILE A 49 1.68 -16.93 8.03
CA ILE A 49 0.89 -15.69 7.94
C ILE A 49 0.80 -15.00 9.30
N ASN A 50 0.60 -15.75 10.39
CA ASN A 50 0.58 -15.19 11.73
C ASN A 50 1.93 -14.56 12.12
N ALA A 51 3.04 -15.24 11.82
CA ALA A 51 4.38 -14.75 12.12
C ALA A 51 4.71 -13.47 11.34
N LEU A 52 4.42 -13.43 10.04
CA LEU A 52 4.57 -12.23 9.21
C LEU A 52 3.71 -11.08 9.76
N SER A 53 2.44 -11.37 10.05
CA SER A 53 1.51 -10.36 10.58
C SER A 53 2.00 -9.76 11.90
N ASP A 54 2.50 -10.58 12.82
CA ASP A 54 3.06 -10.07 14.08
C ASP A 54 4.30 -9.19 13.85
N ARG A 55 5.21 -9.61 12.98
CA ARG A 55 6.41 -8.86 12.61
C ARG A 55 6.06 -7.46 12.09
N TYR A 56 5.20 -7.39 11.07
CA TYR A 56 4.89 -6.14 10.40
C TYR A 56 3.95 -5.25 11.22
N VAL A 57 3.03 -5.80 12.03
CA VAL A 57 2.25 -4.98 12.97
C VAL A 57 3.14 -4.26 13.97
N ASP A 58 4.09 -4.98 14.57
CA ASP A 58 4.94 -4.39 15.60
C ASP A 58 5.89 -3.33 15.01
N ALA A 59 6.33 -3.51 13.77
CA ALA A 59 7.13 -2.53 13.04
C ALA A 59 6.30 -1.31 12.60
N MET A 60 5.17 -1.53 11.90
CA MET A 60 4.39 -0.47 11.24
C MET A 60 3.52 0.32 12.23
N TYR A 61 2.94 -0.33 13.25
CA TYR A 61 1.96 0.31 14.13
C TYR A 61 2.47 1.59 14.80
N PRO A 62 3.68 1.65 15.39
CA PRO A 62 4.20 2.88 15.98
C PRO A 62 4.32 4.04 14.97
N LYS A 63 4.63 3.73 13.70
CA LYS A 63 4.80 4.73 12.65
C LYS A 63 3.47 5.21 12.11
N ILE A 64 2.58 4.29 11.76
CA ILE A 64 1.20 4.60 11.37
C ILE A 64 0.53 5.48 12.41
N ASN A 65 0.60 5.10 13.68
CA ASN A 65 -0.03 5.84 14.77
C ASN A 65 0.55 7.26 14.96
N LYS A 66 1.80 7.47 14.55
CA LYS A 66 2.45 8.78 14.58
C LYS A 66 2.04 9.67 13.40
N CYS A 67 1.69 9.09 12.25
CA CYS A 67 1.59 9.80 10.98
C CYS A 67 0.17 9.85 10.39
N CYS A 68 -0.80 9.10 10.95
CA CYS A 68 -2.10 8.93 10.32
C CYS A 68 -2.98 10.19 10.40
N GLU A 69 -2.99 10.96 9.30
CA GLU A 69 -3.95 12.04 9.00
C GLU A 69 -4.48 11.99 7.55
N GLU A 70 -4.14 10.96 6.78
CA GLU A 70 -4.26 10.99 5.31
C GLU A 70 -5.58 10.39 4.79
N TYR A 71 -6.32 11.24 4.09
CA TYR A 71 -7.37 10.88 3.16
C TYR A 71 -6.84 11.10 1.76
N ILE A 72 -7.10 10.15 0.86
CA ILE A 72 -6.61 10.22 -0.52
C ILE A 72 -7.79 10.60 -1.41
N PRO A 73 -7.72 11.69 -2.19
CA PRO A 73 -8.78 12.07 -3.12
C PRO A 73 -8.75 11.22 -4.40
N ASP A 74 -9.92 11.12 -5.07
CA ASP A 74 -10.08 10.48 -6.39
C ASP A 74 -9.23 11.15 -7.47
N MET A 75 -8.94 12.44 -7.31
CA MET A 75 -8.15 13.24 -8.24
C MET A 75 -7.21 14.14 -7.45
N GLU A 76 -5.92 14.01 -7.73
CA GLU A 76 -4.88 14.90 -7.25
C GLU A 76 -4.23 15.56 -8.48
N GLY A 77 -4.52 16.82 -8.74
CA GLY A 77 -3.90 17.61 -9.81
C GLY A 77 -3.19 18.85 -9.27
N HIS A 78 -1.92 19.00 -9.60
CA HIS A 78 -1.12 20.17 -9.27
C HIS A 78 -0.97 21.05 -10.52
N ILE A 79 -1.72 22.14 -10.58
CA ILE A 79 -1.45 23.25 -11.52
C ILE A 79 -0.61 24.31 -10.81
N ALA A 80 0.14 25.10 -11.58
CA ALA A 80 0.94 26.23 -11.07
C ALA A 80 0.15 27.23 -10.19
N ASP A 81 -1.18 27.18 -10.22
CA ASP A 81 -2.12 28.10 -9.56
C ASP A 81 -2.88 27.47 -8.36
N MET A 82 -2.55 26.22 -7.98
CA MET A 82 -2.98 25.53 -6.73
C MET A 82 -4.49 25.31 -6.46
N GLU A 83 -5.41 25.41 -7.43
CA GLU A 83 -6.81 25.02 -7.19
C GLU A 83 -7.11 23.57 -7.62
N LEU A 84 -7.09 22.67 -6.64
CA LEU A 84 -7.64 21.31 -6.70
C LEU A 84 -9.16 21.32 -6.54
N SER A 85 -9.90 20.61 -7.40
CA SER A 85 -11.30 20.24 -7.15
C SER A 85 -11.42 18.71 -7.09
N GLY A 86 -11.66 18.14 -5.91
CA GLY A 86 -11.68 16.69 -5.73
C GLY A 86 -12.83 16.19 -4.86
N THR A 87 -13.33 14.99 -5.21
CA THR A 87 -14.08 14.08 -4.35
C THR A 87 -13.11 13.13 -3.64
N GLU A 88 -13.46 12.66 -2.45
CA GLU A 88 -12.62 11.77 -1.63
C GLU A 88 -12.76 10.31 -2.10
N LEU A 89 -11.64 9.59 -2.32
CA LEU A 89 -11.63 8.17 -2.71
C LEU A 89 -12.02 7.28 -1.53
N PHE A 90 -11.48 7.59 -0.35
CA PHE A 90 -11.74 6.85 0.88
C PHE A 90 -12.43 7.73 1.92
N TYR A 91 -13.44 7.17 2.60
CA TYR A 91 -14.13 7.82 3.72
C TYR A 91 -13.48 7.55 5.09
N CYS A 92 -12.38 6.78 5.10
CA CYS A 92 -11.58 6.44 6.28
C CYS A 92 -10.09 6.60 5.95
N PRO A 93 -9.21 6.66 6.98
CA PRO A 93 -7.77 6.70 6.73
C PRO A 93 -7.29 5.46 5.99
N ALA A 94 -6.37 5.69 5.05
CA ALA A 94 -5.79 4.68 4.20
C ALA A 94 -4.26 4.77 4.24
N ILE A 95 -3.57 3.63 4.10
CA ILE A 95 -2.11 3.57 4.00
C ILE A 95 -1.75 2.84 2.72
N LYS A 96 -1.01 3.47 1.81
CA LYS A 96 -0.44 2.79 0.65
C LYS A 96 0.63 1.82 1.13
N VAL A 97 0.51 0.56 0.77
CA VAL A 97 1.50 -0.48 1.11
C VAL A 97 2.18 -1.08 -0.11
N TYR A 98 1.65 -0.79 -1.29
CA TYR A 98 2.19 -1.28 -2.55
C TYR A 98 1.80 -0.34 -3.69
N ASP A 99 2.71 -0.17 -4.63
CA ASP A 99 2.45 0.37 -5.95
C ASP A 99 3.34 -0.30 -7.01
N ASP A 100 2.79 -0.48 -8.20
CA ASP A 100 3.54 -0.98 -9.36
C ASP A 100 3.06 -0.35 -10.66
N VAL A 101 4.00 -0.11 -11.57
CA VAL A 101 3.75 0.51 -12.87
C VAL A 101 3.40 -0.58 -13.88
N GLU A 102 2.11 -0.77 -14.12
CA GLU A 102 1.58 -1.70 -15.12
C GLU A 102 1.95 -1.31 -16.54
N ALA A 103 1.89 0.00 -16.85
CA ALA A 103 2.20 0.51 -18.17
C ALA A 103 2.80 1.91 -18.11
N TYR A 104 3.70 2.18 -19.06
CA TYR A 104 4.29 3.49 -19.27
C TYR A 104 4.18 3.92 -20.73
N TYR A 105 3.72 5.14 -20.95
CA TYR A 105 3.62 5.77 -22.26
C TYR A 105 4.33 7.13 -22.24
N TYR A 106 5.17 7.36 -23.26
CA TYR A 106 5.88 8.61 -23.48
C TYR A 106 5.56 9.16 -24.86
N ASP A 107 5.10 10.42 -24.94
CA ASP A 107 4.94 11.14 -26.20
C ASP A 107 5.20 12.63 -26.03
N SER A 108 6.17 13.15 -26.79
CA SER A 108 6.39 14.58 -26.97
C SER A 108 6.48 15.39 -25.67
N GLY A 109 7.02 14.80 -24.59
CA GLY A 109 7.16 15.43 -23.28
C GLY A 109 5.95 15.29 -22.35
N MET A 110 4.97 14.48 -22.74
CA MET A 110 3.94 13.93 -21.85
C MET A 110 4.34 12.52 -21.45
N GLU A 111 4.31 12.27 -20.15
CA GLU A 111 4.54 10.96 -19.56
C GLU A 111 3.24 10.50 -18.90
N LEU A 112 2.85 9.25 -19.14
CA LEU A 112 1.68 8.63 -18.57
C LEU A 112 2.05 7.28 -17.96
N TRP A 113 1.73 7.10 -16.69
CA TRP A 113 1.91 5.86 -15.96
C TRP A 113 0.54 5.30 -15.56
N ASP A 114 0.31 4.03 -15.89
CA ASP A 114 -0.77 3.22 -15.32
C ASP A 114 -0.19 2.46 -14.14
N ILE A 115 -0.73 2.70 -12.95
CA ILE A 115 -0.17 2.24 -11.68
C ILE A 115 -1.26 1.47 -10.92
N ASN A 116 -0.92 0.28 -10.45
CA ASN A 116 -1.74 -0.44 -9.48
C ASN A 116 -1.24 -0.11 -8.07
N GLU A 117 -2.12 0.37 -7.20
CA GLU A 117 -1.82 0.71 -5.81
C GLU A 117 -2.66 -0.15 -4.86
N VAL A 118 -2.09 -0.60 -3.75
CA VAL A 118 -2.83 -1.28 -2.67
C VAL A 118 -2.81 -0.47 -1.40
N TYR A 119 -4.00 -0.35 -0.81
CA TYR A 119 -4.21 0.37 0.43
C TYR A 119 -4.77 -0.52 1.52
N LEU A 120 -4.28 -0.32 2.74
CA LEU A 120 -4.89 -0.83 3.97
C LEU A 120 -5.80 0.25 4.54
N LEU A 121 -7.10 -0.05 4.66
CA LEU A 121 -8.09 0.86 5.21
C LEU A 121 -8.28 0.61 6.71
N ALA A 122 -8.47 1.71 7.45
CA ALA A 122 -8.67 1.67 8.90
C ALA A 122 -9.92 0.89 9.34
N ASP A 123 -10.90 0.70 8.45
CA ASP A 123 -12.12 -0.06 8.72
C ASP A 123 -11.96 -1.58 8.58
N GLY A 124 -10.83 -2.06 8.06
CA GLY A 124 -10.52 -3.48 7.97
C GLY A 124 -10.34 -4.00 6.54
N ASP A 125 -10.57 -3.18 5.52
CA ASP A 125 -10.50 -3.61 4.14
C ASP A 125 -9.11 -3.41 3.52
N VAL A 126 -8.78 -4.28 2.56
CA VAL A 126 -7.65 -4.13 1.65
C VAL A 126 -8.22 -3.79 0.27
N VAL A 127 -7.80 -2.68 -0.31
CA VAL A 127 -8.38 -2.18 -1.57
C VAL A 127 -7.32 -1.99 -2.64
N LEU A 128 -7.67 -2.41 -3.85
CA LEU A 128 -6.91 -2.17 -5.06
C LEU A 128 -7.42 -0.90 -5.72
N VAL A 129 -6.51 0.02 -5.99
CA VAL A 129 -6.75 1.28 -6.68
C VAL A 129 -5.94 1.24 -7.97
N GLN A 130 -6.57 1.64 -9.08
CA GLN A 130 -5.82 1.96 -10.27
C GLN A 130 -5.61 3.47 -10.31
N SER A 131 -4.37 3.86 -10.53
CA SER A 131 -3.91 5.24 -10.57
C SER A 131 -3.30 5.54 -11.94
N ILE A 132 -3.81 6.56 -12.62
CA ILE A 132 -3.23 7.09 -13.84
C ILE A 132 -2.49 8.38 -13.47
N LYS A 133 -1.16 8.36 -13.54
CA LYS A 133 -0.31 9.54 -13.39
C LYS A 133 -0.02 10.12 -14.77
N ILE A 134 -0.15 11.43 -14.92
CA ILE A 134 0.17 12.18 -16.13
C ILE A 134 1.08 13.34 -15.76
N GLU A 135 2.25 13.42 -16.38
CA GLU A 135 3.19 14.55 -16.24
C GLU A 135 3.40 15.25 -17.57
N ILE A 136 3.29 16.58 -17.59
CA ILE A 136 3.55 17.44 -18.76
C ILE A 136 4.31 18.69 -18.31
N GLY A 137 5.64 18.67 -18.45
CA GLY A 137 6.48 19.77 -17.98
C GLY A 137 6.40 19.95 -16.46
N ASN A 138 5.72 20.99 -15.99
CA ASN A 138 5.51 21.26 -14.55
C ASN A 138 4.10 20.90 -14.07
N PHE A 139 3.28 20.31 -14.94
CA PHE A 139 1.94 19.86 -14.60
C PHE A 139 1.99 18.38 -14.23
N GLU A 140 1.41 18.04 -13.08
CA GLU A 140 1.21 16.66 -12.64
C GLU A 140 -0.28 16.44 -12.31
N LEU A 141 -0.83 15.34 -12.81
CA LEU A 141 -2.17 14.88 -12.47
C LEU A 141 -2.14 13.39 -12.16
N VAL A 142 -2.66 13.03 -10.99
CA VAL A 142 -2.91 11.65 -10.59
C VAL A 142 -4.42 11.46 -10.47
N TYR A 143 -4.97 10.61 -11.33
CA TYR A 143 -6.36 10.15 -11.22
C TYR A 143 -6.36 8.78 -10.55
N ARG A 144 -7.12 8.62 -9.48
CA ARG A 144 -7.23 7.37 -8.72
C ARG A 144 -8.67 6.85 -8.80
N ASN A 145 -8.82 5.54 -8.96
CA ASN A 145 -10.12 4.89 -9.01
C ASN A 145 -10.07 3.55 -8.27
N GLU A 146 -10.94 3.39 -7.27
CA GLU A 146 -11.11 2.11 -6.58
C GLU A 146 -11.56 1.06 -7.58
N ARG A 147 -10.75 0.01 -7.74
CA ARG A 147 -11.05 -1.11 -8.64
C ARG A 147 -11.85 -2.18 -7.92
N ALA A 148 -11.38 -2.58 -6.74
CA ALA A 148 -11.99 -3.64 -5.96
C ALA A 148 -11.50 -3.64 -4.50
N THR A 149 -12.35 -4.10 -3.59
CA THR A 149 -11.91 -4.67 -2.32
C THR A 149 -11.34 -6.06 -2.57
N LEU A 150 -10.08 -6.29 -2.19
CA LEU A 150 -9.40 -7.56 -2.38
C LEU A 150 -9.93 -8.60 -1.38
N LYS A 151 -10.43 -9.73 -1.88
CA LYS A 151 -11.03 -10.79 -1.04
C LYS A 151 -10.56 -12.19 -1.41
N ASN A 152 -10.04 -12.39 -2.62
CA ASN A 152 -9.57 -13.67 -3.11
C ASN A 152 -8.16 -13.53 -3.71
N ARG A 153 -7.37 -14.61 -3.68
CA ARG A 153 -6.02 -14.65 -4.27
C ARG A 153 -5.98 -14.22 -5.74
N GLU A 154 -7.02 -14.54 -6.51
CA GLU A 154 -7.10 -14.21 -7.94
C GLU A 154 -7.29 -12.71 -8.21
N ASP A 155 -7.66 -11.93 -7.18
CA ASP A 155 -7.91 -10.50 -7.31
C ASP A 155 -6.61 -9.67 -7.32
N PHE A 156 -5.46 -10.28 -6.98
CA PHE A 156 -4.21 -9.55 -6.76
C PHE A 156 -2.96 -10.40 -7.04
N TYR A 157 -2.06 -9.89 -7.89
CA TYR A 157 -0.73 -10.43 -8.13
C TYR A 157 0.25 -9.26 -8.16
N PHE A 158 1.36 -9.35 -7.44
CA PHE A 158 2.31 -8.25 -7.27
C PHE A 158 3.76 -8.75 -7.35
N ASP A 159 4.68 -7.84 -7.71
CA ASP A 159 6.13 -8.08 -7.58
C ASP A 159 6.51 -8.10 -6.09
N GLU A 160 6.95 -9.26 -5.65
CA GLU A 160 6.98 -9.71 -4.25
C GLU A 160 7.97 -8.90 -3.41
N VAL A 161 9.08 -8.52 -4.02
CA VAL A 161 10.16 -7.75 -3.39
C VAL A 161 9.65 -6.37 -2.98
N SER A 162 8.84 -5.73 -3.83
CA SER A 162 8.40 -4.35 -3.61
C SER A 162 7.37 -4.21 -2.46
N LEU A 163 6.54 -5.22 -2.19
CA LEU A 163 5.59 -5.16 -1.06
C LEU A 163 6.32 -5.19 0.29
N PHE A 164 7.19 -6.19 0.51
CA PHE A 164 7.83 -6.36 1.81
C PHE A 164 8.81 -5.22 2.10
N GLU A 165 9.55 -4.73 1.10
CA GLU A 165 10.38 -3.53 1.22
C GLU A 165 9.55 -2.30 1.63
N ASN A 166 8.37 -2.10 1.03
CA ASN A 166 7.48 -1.01 1.39
C ASN A 166 6.92 -1.15 2.83
N LEU A 167 6.50 -2.34 3.23
CA LEU A 167 6.03 -2.61 4.60
C LEU A 167 7.13 -2.37 5.64
N GLU A 168 8.37 -2.77 5.34
CA GLU A 168 9.54 -2.49 6.19
C GLU A 168 9.81 -0.99 6.28
N ALA A 169 9.84 -0.30 5.14
CA ALA A 169 10.09 1.14 5.09
C ALA A 169 9.02 1.93 5.87
N ILE A 170 7.75 1.50 5.82
CA ILE A 170 6.69 2.08 6.65
C ILE A 170 6.99 1.87 8.14
N GLY A 171 7.44 0.67 8.52
CA GLY A 171 7.85 0.35 9.91
C GLY A 171 9.08 1.11 10.40
N GLU A 172 10.02 1.40 9.51
CA GLU A 172 11.17 2.25 9.78
C GLU A 172 10.81 3.74 9.78
N GLY A 173 9.64 4.08 9.22
CA GLY A 173 9.17 5.44 9.00
C GLY A 173 10.04 6.20 8.02
N THR A 174 10.59 5.48 7.02
CA THR A 174 11.38 6.00 5.90
C THR A 174 10.51 6.27 4.68
N VAL A 175 9.28 5.73 4.62
CA VAL A 175 8.25 6.16 3.66
C VAL A 175 7.60 7.45 4.16
N MET A 176 8.32 8.57 4.17
CA MET A 176 7.78 9.94 4.30
C MET A 176 8.84 11.01 3.97
N GLU A 177 9.69 10.76 2.97
CA GLU A 177 10.41 11.85 2.31
C GLU A 177 10.25 11.64 0.80
N GLU A 178 9.19 12.23 0.22
CA GLU A 178 9.34 12.79 -1.12
C GLU A 178 10.56 13.72 -1.02
N ASN A 179 11.65 13.32 -1.65
CA ASN A 179 12.87 14.12 -1.69
C ASN A 179 12.51 15.52 -2.21
N GLU A 180 12.61 16.53 -1.35
CA GLU A 180 12.62 17.95 -1.72
C GLU A 180 13.74 18.27 -2.74
#